data_AF-A0A2N1PTZ7-F1
#
_entry.id   AF-A0A2N1PTZ7-F1
#
_cell.length_a   1.000
_cell.length_b   1.000
_cell.length_c   1.000
_cell.angle_alpha   90.00
_cell.angle_beta   90.00
_cell.angle_gamma   90.00
#
_symmetry.space_group_name_H-M   'P 1'
#
loop_
_entity.id
_entity.type
_entity.pdbx_description
1 polymer ?
#
loop_
_entity_poly.entity_id
_entity_poly.type
_entity_poly.pdbx_seq_one_letter_code
_entity_poly.pdbx_strand_id
1 'polypeptide(L)'
;MMEVSSMNRSEKKSVFHQNRSNLFQGHDCMISVLTNRSSQRGLAIVLTLFIIMMLALFGVIYYKSSTDAMNEAYIESERIRARALARAGMEKAMVIIRDRYKKAHYEWKYPEQGSDPIGESEFSGQLEGGQWTIDSVEPYVYGNGLVTVGPYRRIPYSIYGTRRGVYDILEIKSQGRMLKSGIRVSLSGLIKIIREDVDY
;
A
#
# COMPACT_ATOMS: atom_id res chain seq x y z
N MET A 1 14.68 33.68 119.11
CA MET A 1 15.32 32.98 117.99
C MET A 1 14.30 32.82 116.88
N MET A 2 14.60 33.38 115.69
CA MET A 2 14.01 33.16 114.35
C MET A 2 12.49 33.41 114.20
N GLU A 3 12.09 34.53 113.58
CA GLU A 3 11.99 34.80 112.12
C GLU A 3 10.62 34.44 111.51
N VAL A 4 9.82 35.51 111.41
CA VAL A 4 8.95 36.00 110.31
C VAL A 4 8.81 35.15 109.02
N SER A 5 7.62 35.30 108.41
CA SER A 5 7.33 35.30 106.94
C SER A 5 6.56 34.07 106.45
N SER A 6 5.55 34.11 105.58
CA SER A 6 4.72 35.16 104.96
C SER A 6 3.60 34.46 104.14
N MET A 7 2.62 35.26 103.72
CA MET A 7 1.64 35.10 102.62
C MET A 7 1.79 33.90 101.65
N ASN A 8 0.67 33.22 101.31
CA ASN A 8 -0.05 33.37 100.02
C ASN A 8 -0.97 32.18 99.70
N ARG A 9 -2.23 32.48 99.32
CA ARG A 9 -3.03 31.78 98.28
C ARG A 9 -4.39 32.50 98.19
N SER A 10 -4.47 33.61 97.46
CA SER A 10 -4.66 33.66 96.00
C SER A 10 -5.78 32.74 95.53
N GLU A 11 -6.92 33.37 95.21
CA GLU A 11 -7.47 33.36 93.86
C GLU A 11 -7.31 32.04 93.11
N LYS A 12 -7.99 31.01 93.58
CA LYS A 12 -8.21 29.82 92.78
C LYS A 12 -9.63 29.38 92.96
N LYS A 13 -10.57 30.03 92.27
CA LYS A 13 -11.83 29.36 91.88
C LYS A 13 -12.72 30.09 90.88
N SER A 14 -12.59 31.39 90.61
CA SER A 14 -13.51 32.07 89.68
C SER A 14 -13.00 32.24 88.24
N VAL A 15 -11.71 32.00 87.94
CA VAL A 15 -11.16 32.12 86.57
C VAL A 15 -11.43 30.86 85.70
N PHE A 16 -12.05 29.81 86.27
CA PHE A 16 -12.17 28.52 85.60
C PHE A 16 -13.37 28.36 84.64
N HIS A 17 -14.23 29.37 84.49
CA HIS A 17 -15.38 29.30 83.57
C HIS A 17 -15.27 30.19 82.33
N GLN A 18 -14.19 30.94 82.15
CA GLN A 18 -14.08 31.92 81.07
C GLN A 18 -12.78 31.81 80.27
N ASN A 19 -12.31 30.58 80.02
CA ASN A 19 -11.14 30.37 79.17
C ASN A 19 -11.15 29.01 78.44
N ARG A 20 -12.31 28.62 77.88
CA ARG A 20 -12.43 27.42 77.02
C ARG A 20 -12.89 27.71 75.59
N SER A 21 -13.11 28.97 75.21
CA SER A 21 -13.60 29.34 73.88
C SER A 21 -12.53 29.76 72.88
N ASN A 22 -11.27 29.97 73.29
CA ASN A 22 -10.28 30.67 72.43
C ASN A 22 -9.13 29.79 71.93
N LEU A 23 -9.10 28.49 72.23
CA LEU A 23 -7.99 27.60 71.80
C LEU A 23 -8.34 26.63 70.66
N PHE A 24 -9.58 26.63 70.18
CA PHE A 24 -10.05 25.76 69.09
C PHE A 24 -10.40 26.50 67.79
N GLN A 25 -10.01 27.78 67.66
CA GLN A 25 -10.25 28.58 66.44
C GLN A 25 -9.01 28.80 65.57
N GLY A 26 -7.80 28.43 66.05
CA GLY A 26 -6.55 28.69 65.35
C GLY A 26 -6.10 27.63 64.34
N HIS A 27 -6.56 26.37 64.48
CA HIS A 27 -6.10 25.26 63.65
C HIS A 27 -6.96 25.00 62.41
N ASP A 28 -8.22 25.48 62.39
CA ASP A 28 -9.12 25.30 61.25
C ASP A 28 -8.92 26.37 60.16
N CYS A 29 -8.24 27.47 60.48
CA CYS A 29 -7.94 28.51 59.51
C CYS A 29 -6.71 28.17 58.65
N MET A 30 -5.74 27.41 59.18
CA MET A 30 -4.48 27.13 58.47
C MET A 30 -4.56 25.92 57.53
N ILE A 31 -5.52 25.01 57.72
CA ILE A 31 -5.78 23.89 56.80
C ILE A 31 -6.73 24.31 55.65
N SER A 32 -7.54 25.36 55.83
CA SER A 32 -8.43 25.85 54.76
C SER A 32 -7.70 26.62 53.64
N VAL A 33 -6.48 27.11 53.90
CA VAL A 33 -5.64 27.76 52.88
C VAL A 33 -4.88 26.74 52.01
N LEU A 34 -4.76 25.48 52.44
CA LEU A 34 -4.11 24.42 51.65
C LEU A 34 -5.05 23.69 50.68
N THR A 35 -6.36 23.97 50.72
CA THR A 35 -7.32 23.39 49.79
C THR A 35 -8.09 24.47 49.08
N ASN A 36 -7.42 25.18 48.17
CA ASN A 36 -8.09 25.98 47.17
C ASN A 36 -8.81 25.02 46.19
N ARG A 37 -9.97 24.48 46.60
CA ARG A 37 -10.80 23.53 45.84
C ARG A 37 -11.18 24.07 44.46
N SER A 38 -11.23 25.39 44.28
CA SER A 38 -11.47 26.03 42.98
C SER A 38 -10.25 25.91 42.04
N SER A 39 -9.03 26.08 42.57
CA SER A 39 -7.78 25.93 41.80
C SER A 39 -7.54 24.49 41.35
N GLN A 40 -7.79 23.50 42.22
CA GLN A 40 -7.67 22.08 41.86
C GLN A 40 -8.72 21.65 40.81
N ARG A 41 -9.94 22.18 40.88
CA ARG A 41 -10.99 21.94 39.86
C ARG A 41 -10.65 22.60 38.52
N GLY A 42 -10.09 23.81 38.54
CA GLY A 42 -9.60 24.48 37.32
C GLY A 42 -8.46 23.72 36.64
N LEU A 43 -7.50 23.25 37.43
CA LEU A 43 -6.38 22.44 36.92
C LEU A 43 -6.86 21.10 36.33
N ALA A 44 -7.81 20.43 37.00
CA ALA A 44 -8.41 19.20 36.48
C ALA A 44 -9.10 19.41 35.13
N ILE A 45 -9.86 20.51 34.96
CA ILE A 45 -10.55 20.84 33.70
C ILE A 45 -9.53 21.06 32.57
N VAL A 46 -8.48 21.85 32.81
CA VAL A 46 -7.43 22.12 31.82
C VAL A 46 -6.72 20.83 31.41
N LEU A 47 -6.43 19.96 32.37
CA LEU A 47 -5.75 18.69 32.11
C LEU A 47 -6.65 17.72 31.31
N THR A 48 -7.95 17.67 31.61
CA THR A 48 -8.91 16.90 30.80
C THR A 48 -9.05 17.44 29.37
N LEU A 49 -9.10 18.77 29.18
CA LEU A 49 -9.13 19.38 27.86
C LEU A 49 -7.85 19.06 27.06
N PHE A 50 -6.70 19.08 27.72
CA PHE A 50 -5.43 18.75 27.09
C PHE A 50 -5.37 17.28 26.65
N ILE A 51 -5.87 16.35 27.46
CA ILE A 51 -5.97 14.92 27.10
C ILE A 51 -6.92 14.73 25.93
N ILE A 52 -8.10 15.39 25.93
CA ILE A 52 -9.06 15.30 24.82
C ILE A 52 -8.44 15.85 23.53
N MET A 53 -7.72 16.97 23.61
CA MET A 53 -7.00 17.54 22.46
C MET A 53 -5.94 16.58 21.91
N MET A 54 -5.15 15.95 22.78
CA MET A 54 -4.17 14.93 22.39
C MET A 54 -4.85 13.75 21.70
N LEU A 55 -5.94 13.22 22.27
CA LEU A 55 -6.69 12.13 21.66
C LEU A 55 -7.26 12.50 20.29
N ALA A 56 -7.76 13.74 20.12
CA ALA A 56 -8.25 14.23 18.84
C ALA A 56 -7.13 14.31 17.79
N LEU A 57 -5.95 14.83 18.17
CA LEU A 57 -4.77 14.87 17.30
C LEU A 57 -4.32 13.46 16.89
N PHE A 58 -4.22 12.52 17.84
CA PHE A 58 -3.89 11.13 17.53
C PHE A 58 -4.94 10.48 16.63
N GLY A 59 -6.23 10.76 16.83
CA GLY A 59 -7.31 10.26 15.98
C GLY A 59 -7.16 10.71 14.53
N VAL A 60 -6.86 11.99 14.28
CA VAL A 60 -6.67 12.52 12.92
C VAL A 60 -5.43 11.92 12.25
N ILE A 61 -4.31 11.85 12.97
CA ILE A 61 -3.05 11.26 12.47
C ILE A 61 -3.26 9.78 12.13
N TYR A 62 -3.90 9.03 13.03
CA TYR A 62 -4.20 7.61 12.81
C TYR A 62 -5.12 7.40 11.61
N TYR A 63 -6.20 8.19 11.50
CA TYR A 63 -7.11 8.11 10.36
C TYR A 63 -6.37 8.34 9.04
N LYS A 64 -5.55 9.40 8.95
CA LYS A 64 -4.78 9.70 7.75
C LYS A 64 -3.79 8.58 7.39
N SER A 65 -3.02 8.12 8.37
CA SER A 65 -2.08 7.01 8.18
C SER A 65 -2.78 5.74 7.71
N SER A 66 -3.95 5.43 8.28
CA SER A 66 -4.76 4.29 7.87
C SER A 66 -5.31 4.44 6.45
N THR A 67 -5.78 5.62 6.06
CA THR A 67 -6.30 5.84 4.70
C THR A 67 -5.21 5.78 3.65
N ASP A 68 -4.02 6.29 3.95
CA ASP A 68 -2.88 6.26 3.03
C ASP A 68 -2.44 4.82 2.76
N ALA A 69 -2.33 3.99 3.80
CA ALA A 69 -2.01 2.57 3.66
C ALA A 69 -3.07 1.79 2.85
N MET A 70 -4.35 2.09 3.05
CA MET A 70 -5.44 1.45 2.29
C MET A 70 -5.43 1.85 0.81
N ASN A 71 -5.14 3.13 0.51
CA ASN A 71 -5.04 3.61 -0.87
C ASN A 71 -3.86 2.96 -1.61
N GLU A 72 -2.70 2.82 -0.95
CA GLU A 72 -1.55 2.14 -1.54
C GLU A 72 -1.85 0.66 -1.83
N ALA A 73 -2.44 -0.04 -0.86
CA ALA A 73 -2.86 -1.43 -1.04
C ALA A 73 -3.86 -1.59 -2.19
N TYR A 74 -4.80 -0.65 -2.32
CA TYR A 74 -5.77 -0.64 -3.42
C TYR A 74 -5.07 -0.46 -4.78
N ILE A 75 -4.15 0.51 -4.90
CA ILE A 75 -3.43 0.76 -6.16
C ILE A 75 -2.58 -0.44 -6.57
N GLU A 76 -1.86 -1.07 -5.64
CA GLU A 76 -1.06 -2.24 -5.98
C GLU A 76 -1.94 -3.45 -6.33
N SER A 77 -3.11 -3.61 -5.69
CA SER A 77 -4.07 -4.65 -6.06
C SER A 77 -4.58 -4.49 -7.50
N GLU A 78 -4.88 -3.25 -7.91
CA GLU A 78 -5.30 -2.93 -9.27
C GLU A 78 -4.16 -3.12 -10.28
N ARG A 79 -2.91 -2.83 -9.89
CA ARG A 79 -1.74 -3.13 -10.72
C ARG A 79 -1.54 -4.64 -10.91
N ILE A 80 -1.75 -5.44 -9.87
CA ILE A 80 -1.68 -6.91 -9.97
C ILE A 80 -2.78 -7.43 -10.90
N ARG A 81 -4.00 -6.91 -10.81
CA ARG A 81 -5.09 -7.26 -11.75
C ARG A 81 -4.76 -6.86 -13.18
N ALA A 82 -4.21 -5.66 -13.40
CA ALA A 82 -3.76 -5.23 -14.72
C ALA A 82 -2.66 -6.14 -15.30
N ARG A 83 -1.70 -6.58 -14.47
CA ARG A 83 -0.68 -7.58 -14.87
C ARG A 83 -1.32 -8.91 -15.28
N ALA A 84 -2.32 -9.38 -14.54
CA ALA A 84 -3.03 -10.62 -14.87
C ALA A 84 -3.78 -10.52 -16.21
N LEU A 85 -4.42 -9.38 -16.48
CA LEU A 85 -5.04 -9.10 -17.79
C LEU A 85 -4.01 -9.10 -18.93
N ALA A 86 -2.85 -8.45 -18.73
CA ALA A 86 -1.77 -8.47 -19.72
C ALA A 86 -1.26 -9.90 -20.00
N ARG A 87 -1.17 -10.74 -18.96
CA ARG A 87 -0.82 -12.16 -19.11
C ARG A 87 -1.86 -12.93 -19.91
N ALA A 88 -3.16 -12.69 -19.67
CA ALA A 88 -4.23 -13.31 -20.46
C ALA A 88 -4.13 -12.94 -21.94
N GLY A 89 -3.82 -11.67 -22.26
CA GLY A 89 -3.55 -11.24 -23.63
C GLY A 89 -2.35 -11.96 -24.26
N MET A 90 -1.27 -12.14 -23.50
CA MET A 90 -0.09 -12.90 -23.96
C MET A 90 -0.42 -14.38 -24.22
N GLU A 91 -1.19 -15.03 -23.35
CA GLU A 91 -1.63 -16.42 -23.55
C GLU A 91 -2.54 -16.55 -24.78
N LYS A 92 -3.44 -15.58 -24.99
CA LYS A 92 -4.27 -15.54 -26.21
C LYS A 92 -3.39 -15.39 -27.46
N ALA A 93 -2.37 -14.52 -27.42
CA ALA A 93 -1.40 -14.38 -28.50
C ALA A 93 -0.69 -15.70 -28.81
N MET A 94 -0.29 -16.47 -27.78
CA MET A 94 0.31 -17.80 -27.96
C MET A 94 -0.59 -18.78 -28.72
N VAL A 95 -1.89 -18.76 -28.43
CA VAL A 95 -2.86 -19.62 -29.13
C VAL A 95 -2.98 -19.20 -30.60
N ILE A 96 -3.06 -17.90 -30.88
CA ILE A 96 -3.13 -17.35 -32.24
C ILE A 96 -1.86 -17.72 -33.03
N ILE A 97 -0.68 -17.51 -32.44
CA ILE A 97 0.62 -17.90 -33.02
C ILE A 97 0.60 -19.38 -33.38
N ARG A 98 0.22 -20.24 -32.44
CA ARG A 98 0.18 -21.69 -32.64
C ARG A 98 -0.73 -22.07 -33.81
N ASP A 99 -1.93 -21.50 -33.88
CA ASP A 99 -2.89 -21.77 -34.96
C ASP A 99 -2.34 -21.32 -36.33
N ARG A 100 -1.74 -20.13 -36.41
CA ARG A 100 -1.11 -19.62 -37.63
C ARG A 100 0.04 -20.50 -38.12
N TYR A 101 0.90 -20.96 -37.20
CA TYR A 101 2.02 -21.85 -37.54
C TYR A 101 1.55 -23.24 -37.96
N LYS A 102 0.46 -23.76 -37.38
CA LYS A 102 -0.18 -25.01 -37.84
C LYS A 102 -0.71 -24.90 -39.28
N LYS A 103 -1.21 -23.73 -39.66
CA LYS A 103 -1.72 -23.43 -41.01
C LYS A 103 -0.62 -23.04 -42.01
N ALA A 104 0.66 -23.24 -41.66
CA ALA A 104 1.82 -22.86 -42.46
C ALA A 104 1.97 -21.35 -42.78
N HIS A 105 1.32 -20.47 -42.01
CA HIS A 105 1.46 -19.02 -42.12
C HIS A 105 2.61 -18.51 -41.24
N TYR A 106 3.85 -18.67 -41.69
CA TYR A 106 5.05 -18.36 -40.90
C TYR A 106 5.49 -16.89 -40.96
N GLU A 107 5.10 -16.15 -41.99
CA GLU A 107 5.57 -14.78 -42.22
C GLU A 107 4.66 -13.69 -41.64
N TRP A 108 3.66 -14.11 -40.87
CA TRP A 108 2.69 -13.22 -40.22
C TRP A 108 3.34 -12.32 -39.14
N LYS A 109 2.77 -11.12 -39.00
CA LYS A 109 3.06 -10.13 -37.96
C LYS A 109 1.75 -9.43 -37.58
N TYR A 110 1.65 -8.97 -36.34
CA TYR A 110 0.54 -8.17 -35.85
C TYR A 110 1.08 -6.86 -35.27
N PRO A 111 0.45 -5.70 -35.55
CA PRO A 111 -0.65 -5.51 -36.51
C PRO A 111 -0.21 -5.75 -37.97
N GLU A 112 -1.14 -6.21 -38.81
CA GLU A 112 -0.86 -6.45 -40.23
C GLU A 112 -0.61 -5.11 -40.95
N GLN A 113 0.52 -4.98 -41.65
CA GLN A 113 0.81 -3.79 -42.46
C GLN A 113 0.14 -3.95 -43.82
N GLY A 114 -1.13 -3.63 -43.90
CA GLY A 114 -1.95 -3.75 -45.11
C GLY A 114 -3.43 -3.77 -44.75
N SER A 115 -4.24 -3.01 -45.46
CA SER A 115 -5.66 -2.76 -45.19
C SER A 115 -6.50 -4.04 -45.17
N ASP A 116 -6.73 -4.55 -43.97
CA ASP A 116 -8.03 -4.88 -43.38
C ASP A 116 -7.73 -5.71 -42.13
N PRO A 117 -7.95 -5.18 -40.91
CA PRO A 117 -7.68 -5.94 -39.71
C PRO A 117 -8.59 -7.16 -39.70
N ILE A 118 -8.01 -8.36 -39.86
CA ILE A 118 -8.71 -9.61 -39.57
C ILE A 118 -9.08 -9.57 -38.09
N GLY A 119 -10.30 -9.12 -37.80
CA GLY A 119 -10.94 -9.08 -36.49
C GLY A 119 -10.09 -8.48 -35.36
N GLU A 120 -10.07 -7.15 -35.21
CA GLU A 120 -9.52 -6.47 -34.00
C GLU A 120 -10.12 -7.03 -32.68
N SER A 121 -11.29 -7.67 -32.77
CA SER A 121 -11.96 -8.36 -31.68
C SER A 121 -11.22 -9.58 -31.11
N GLU A 122 -10.29 -10.19 -31.86
CA GLU A 122 -9.51 -11.33 -31.34
C GLU A 122 -8.26 -10.89 -30.57
N PHE A 123 -7.78 -9.67 -30.85
CA PHE A 123 -6.57 -9.10 -30.27
C PHE A 123 -6.84 -8.15 -29.11
N SER A 124 -8.11 -7.96 -28.77
CA SER A 124 -8.55 -7.23 -27.59
C SER A 124 -9.69 -7.99 -26.91
N GLY A 125 -9.76 -7.90 -25.59
CA GLY A 125 -10.83 -8.53 -24.83
C GLY A 125 -11.07 -7.81 -23.51
N GLN A 126 -12.28 -7.95 -22.99
CA GLN A 126 -12.69 -7.32 -21.74
C GLN A 126 -12.95 -8.39 -20.69
N LEU A 127 -12.40 -8.23 -19.49
CA LEU A 127 -12.62 -9.11 -18.35
C LEU A 127 -12.83 -8.26 -17.10
N GLU A 128 -13.93 -8.50 -16.39
CA GLU A 128 -14.24 -7.95 -15.05
C GLU A 128 -13.70 -6.53 -14.75
N GLY A 129 -14.23 -5.52 -15.47
CA GLY A 129 -13.88 -4.12 -15.22
C GLY A 129 -12.49 -3.69 -15.71
N GLY A 130 -11.77 -4.56 -16.42
CA GLY A 130 -10.55 -4.26 -17.17
C GLY A 130 -10.61 -4.81 -18.60
N GLN A 131 -9.60 -4.45 -19.38
CA GLN A 131 -9.42 -4.90 -20.76
C GLN A 131 -7.97 -5.32 -20.97
N TRP A 132 -7.75 -6.27 -21.85
CA TRP A 132 -6.44 -6.63 -22.37
C TRP A 132 -6.38 -6.36 -23.87
N THR A 133 -5.20 -6.01 -24.35
CA THR A 133 -4.89 -5.81 -25.77
C THR A 133 -3.57 -6.50 -26.08
N ILE A 134 -3.47 -7.08 -27.27
CA ILE A 134 -2.20 -7.48 -27.86
C ILE A 134 -1.75 -6.29 -28.69
N ASP A 135 -0.58 -5.74 -28.36
CA ASP A 135 -0.06 -4.53 -29.00
C ASP A 135 0.75 -4.88 -30.25
N SER A 136 1.60 -5.91 -30.16
CA SER A 136 2.33 -6.42 -31.31
C SER A 136 2.72 -7.89 -31.17
N VAL A 137 2.84 -8.56 -32.31
CA VAL A 137 3.53 -9.83 -32.46
C VAL A 137 4.45 -9.73 -33.68
N GLU A 138 5.75 -9.73 -33.45
CA GLU A 138 6.75 -9.51 -34.50
C GLU A 138 7.98 -10.41 -34.31
N PRO A 139 8.75 -10.71 -35.37
CA PRO A 139 10.02 -11.40 -35.23
C PRO A 139 10.95 -10.61 -34.32
N TYR A 140 11.56 -11.29 -33.35
CA TYR A 140 12.48 -10.64 -32.44
C TYR A 140 13.69 -10.11 -33.21
N VAL A 141 14.10 -8.90 -32.86
CA VAL A 141 15.31 -8.26 -33.36
C VAL A 141 16.09 -7.82 -32.13
N TYR A 142 17.27 -8.40 -31.92
CA TYR A 142 18.17 -7.98 -30.87
C TYR A 142 18.95 -6.76 -31.35
N GLY A 143 18.79 -5.62 -30.71
CA GLY A 143 19.64 -4.47 -31.04
C GLY A 143 19.73 -3.45 -29.93
N ASN A 144 20.95 -2.99 -29.67
CA ASN A 144 21.26 -1.93 -28.70
C ASN A 144 21.54 -0.58 -29.40
N GLY A 145 21.03 -0.39 -30.62
CA GLY A 145 21.19 0.83 -31.42
C GLY A 145 22.49 0.91 -32.25
N LEU A 146 23.53 0.15 -31.89
CA LEU A 146 24.80 0.08 -32.64
C LEU A 146 24.91 -1.17 -33.52
N VAL A 147 24.30 -2.27 -33.09
CA VAL A 147 24.25 -3.52 -33.84
C VAL A 147 22.83 -4.05 -33.78
N THR A 148 22.27 -4.38 -34.94
CA THR A 148 20.96 -5.01 -35.08
C THR A 148 21.17 -6.44 -35.56
N VAL A 149 20.93 -7.41 -34.68
CA VAL A 149 20.94 -8.84 -34.96
C VAL A 149 19.51 -9.33 -35.06
N GLY A 150 19.07 -9.67 -36.26
CA GLY A 150 17.72 -10.16 -36.53
C GLY A 150 17.25 -9.80 -37.94
N PRO A 151 16.03 -10.19 -38.31
CA PRO A 151 15.04 -10.92 -37.50
C PRO A 151 15.46 -12.37 -37.22
N TYR A 152 15.20 -12.86 -35.99
CA TYR A 152 15.43 -14.26 -35.62
C TYR A 152 14.36 -15.18 -36.25
N ARG A 153 14.46 -15.39 -37.57
CA ARG A 153 13.50 -16.14 -38.39
C ARG A 153 14.22 -17.19 -39.24
N ARG A 154 13.63 -18.38 -39.37
CA ARG A 154 14.13 -19.56 -40.09
C ARG A 154 15.55 -19.93 -39.70
N ILE A 155 15.87 -19.88 -38.41
CA ILE A 155 17.20 -20.23 -37.93
C ILE A 155 17.34 -21.75 -37.89
N PRO A 156 18.42 -22.34 -38.40
CA PRO A 156 18.65 -23.77 -38.34
C PRO A 156 18.56 -24.31 -36.90
N TYR A 157 17.74 -25.32 -36.71
CA TYR A 157 17.63 -26.05 -35.44
C TYR A 157 18.36 -27.38 -35.58
N SER A 158 19.38 -27.59 -34.73
CA SER A 158 20.10 -28.86 -34.64
C SER A 158 20.06 -29.38 -33.22
N ILE A 159 19.92 -30.69 -33.08
CA ILE A 159 20.02 -31.40 -31.81
C ILE A 159 21.10 -32.46 -31.99
N TYR A 160 22.09 -32.47 -31.08
CA TYR A 160 23.22 -33.42 -31.12
C TYR A 160 23.99 -33.44 -32.45
N GLY A 161 24.12 -32.30 -33.12
CA GLY A 161 24.82 -32.19 -34.41
C GLY A 161 24.02 -32.60 -35.63
N THR A 162 22.82 -33.16 -35.46
CA THR A 162 21.89 -33.46 -36.57
C THR A 162 20.93 -32.29 -36.77
N ARG A 163 20.80 -31.81 -38.01
CA ARG A 163 19.78 -30.81 -38.37
C ARG A 163 18.39 -31.44 -38.23
N ARG A 164 17.57 -30.88 -37.34
CA ARG A 164 16.22 -31.34 -37.03
C ARG A 164 15.12 -30.43 -37.61
N GLY A 165 15.48 -29.23 -38.03
CA GLY A 165 14.54 -28.32 -38.68
C GLY A 165 14.97 -26.87 -38.57
N VAL A 166 14.02 -25.99 -38.28
CA VAL A 166 14.23 -24.55 -38.14
C VAL A 166 13.42 -23.98 -36.98
N TYR A 167 13.86 -22.88 -36.38
CA TYR A 167 13.10 -22.18 -35.36
C TYR A 167 13.00 -20.68 -35.64
N ASP A 168 11.95 -20.07 -35.09
CA ASP A 168 11.71 -18.63 -35.09
C ASP A 168 11.63 -18.14 -33.64
N ILE A 169 12.03 -16.89 -33.40
CA ILE A 169 11.80 -16.19 -32.13
C ILE A 169 10.90 -15.00 -32.41
N LEU A 170 9.75 -14.95 -31.74
CA LEU A 170 8.80 -13.85 -31.82
C LEU A 170 8.80 -13.07 -30.51
N GLU A 171 8.70 -11.74 -30.61
CA GLU A 171 8.37 -10.86 -29.49
C GLU A 171 6.87 -10.59 -29.48
N ILE A 172 6.27 -10.72 -28.30
CA ILE A 172 4.87 -10.40 -28.05
C ILE A 172 4.84 -9.25 -27.07
N LYS A 173 4.12 -8.19 -27.42
CA LYS A 173 3.81 -7.08 -26.53
C LYS A 173 2.31 -7.09 -26.27
N SER A 174 1.92 -7.11 -25.00
CA SER A 174 0.51 -7.07 -24.58
C SER A 174 0.33 -6.08 -23.44
N GLN A 175 -0.83 -5.44 -23.40
CA GLN A 175 -1.22 -4.49 -22.37
C GLN A 175 -2.47 -4.97 -21.63
N GLY A 176 -2.47 -4.78 -20.32
CA GLY A 176 -3.64 -4.87 -19.46
C GLY A 176 -3.99 -3.50 -18.91
N ARG A 177 -5.27 -3.13 -18.96
CA ARG A 177 -5.78 -1.85 -18.48
C ARG A 177 -7.00 -2.05 -17.60
N MET A 178 -6.99 -1.49 -16.41
CA MET A 178 -8.17 -1.39 -15.56
C MET A 178 -9.00 -0.17 -15.97
N LEU A 179 -10.31 -0.34 -16.18
CA LEU A 179 -11.16 0.74 -16.69
C LEU A 179 -11.52 1.75 -15.60
N LYS A 180 -11.74 1.27 -14.37
CA LYS A 180 -12.13 2.12 -13.22
C LYS A 180 -10.97 2.96 -12.68
N SER A 181 -9.81 2.34 -12.46
CA SER A 181 -8.63 3.00 -11.92
C SER A 181 -7.75 3.65 -12.99
N GLY A 182 -7.94 3.28 -14.27
CA GLY A 182 -7.13 3.78 -15.39
C GLY A 182 -5.70 3.23 -15.44
N ILE A 183 -5.32 2.36 -14.49
CA ILE A 183 -3.98 1.77 -14.39
C ILE A 183 -3.72 0.89 -15.62
N ARG A 184 -2.55 1.08 -16.22
CA ARG A 184 -2.09 0.36 -17.41
C ARG A 184 -0.78 -0.35 -17.10
N VAL A 185 -0.67 -1.60 -17.53
CA VAL A 185 0.56 -2.39 -17.43
C VAL A 185 0.82 -3.02 -18.80
N SER A 186 2.02 -2.84 -19.31
CA SER A 186 2.49 -3.53 -20.52
C SER A 186 3.44 -4.67 -20.12
N LEU A 187 3.35 -5.77 -20.84
CA LEU A 187 4.16 -6.95 -20.67
C LEU A 187 4.72 -7.35 -22.04
N SER A 188 6.04 -7.52 -22.11
CA SER A 188 6.73 -8.06 -23.27
C SER A 188 7.26 -9.46 -22.95
N GLY A 189 7.25 -10.34 -23.94
CA GLY A 189 7.79 -11.68 -23.81
C GLY A 189 8.28 -12.24 -25.12
N LEU A 190 9.25 -13.15 -25.05
CA LEU A 190 9.84 -13.82 -26.20
C LEU A 190 9.34 -15.26 -26.27
N ILE A 191 8.99 -15.71 -27.48
CA ILE A 191 8.54 -17.07 -27.74
C ILE A 191 9.40 -17.68 -28.82
N LYS A 192 9.97 -18.84 -28.52
CA LYS A 192 10.68 -19.68 -29.48
C LYS A 192 9.72 -20.73 -30.05
N ILE A 193 9.62 -20.80 -31.37
CA ILE A 193 8.78 -21.76 -32.08
C ILE A 193 9.70 -22.65 -32.92
N ILE A 194 9.64 -23.95 -32.69
CA ILE A 194 10.45 -24.94 -33.38
C ILE A 194 9.58 -25.65 -34.40
N ARG A 195 10.03 -25.68 -35.65
CA ARG A 195 9.48 -26.51 -36.72
C ARG A 195 10.46 -27.65 -36.96
N GLU A 196 10.03 -28.85 -36.64
CA GLU A 196 10.81 -30.06 -36.89
C GLU A 196 10.48 -30.59 -38.29
N ASP A 197 11.51 -30.94 -39.03
CA ASP A 197 11.38 -31.69 -40.27
C ASP A 197 11.12 -33.15 -39.86
N VAL A 198 9.96 -33.68 -40.24
CA VAL A 198 9.61 -35.08 -39.95
C VAL A 198 10.30 -35.95 -41.00
N ASP A 199 11.37 -36.63 -40.59
CA ASP A 199 11.95 -37.72 -41.38
C ASP A 199 11.00 -38.93 -41.31
N TYR A 200 10.32 -39.23 -42.41
CA TYR A 200 9.50 -40.44 -42.58
C TYR A 200 10.35 -41.62 -43.08
#